data_AF-A0AAD2H046-F1
#
_entry.id   AF-A0AAD2H046-F1
#
_cell.length_a   1.000
_cell.length_b   1.000
_cell.length_c   1.000
_cell.angle_alpha   90.00
_cell.angle_beta   90.00
_cell.angle_gamma   90.00
#
_symmetry.space_group_name_H-M   'P 1'
#
loop_
_entity.id
_entity.type
_entity.pdbx_description
1 polymer ?
#
loop_
_entity_poly.entity_id
_entity_poly.type
_entity_poly.pdbx_seq_one_letter_code
_entity_poly.pdbx_strand_id
1 'polypeptide(L)'
;MELRQREAELHQRESEKEIQQLRQRNRELEQQLARSATVNPAQRVYRHGSDDDGYTSLDAESEVSSSSEPIAGSQAPAWQPALHATTTPAASLRPEPSATHLMSSAPTAAVTQSSGPTNASEAQSTALVSLGLPHNQLTDDQKEVRGKITRHVGATFRNLCGITSKNPWPDPDSPPRTDPSTGETLFIPNFPGGLTNRTNTKIVSAVADTILKEFKDPACRPAKYDTCGGTIDRNILQDFAKESFKGFKRQYIAQVDEAARQKRESNNTTDRCTQRRRMKTKQRRSAVPTYAARHNLDPDNVTATVDVEYQSDELSMPNSSDSDTDQVNWAVRMAKASGRKDVTRNSVKGMHFLEVCKPPWQTDQAANMNIELSQIYEHSMAEADKDKRKYVRVCTTTRIDKRVPEKAPYNFAIRPDWLAEQMMDPDSDKAKYLVSTGWGTWSGPPGFDLEPVNASTSTNDDVAINAQDN
;
A
#
# COMPACT_ATOMS: atom_id res chain seq x y z
N MET A 1 14.26 38.78 -48.16
CA MET A 1 14.16 37.35 -48.51
C MET A 1 15.49 36.66 -48.22
N GLU A 2 16.60 37.14 -48.79
CA GLU A 2 17.95 36.60 -48.53
C GLU A 2 18.38 36.56 -47.05
N LEU A 3 18.03 37.59 -46.25
CA LEU A 3 18.35 37.61 -44.82
C LEU A 3 17.69 36.44 -44.06
N ARG A 4 16.40 36.19 -44.32
CA ARG A 4 15.65 35.08 -43.70
C ARG A 4 16.19 33.72 -44.13
N GLN A 5 16.66 33.60 -45.36
CA GLN A 5 17.29 32.38 -45.84
C GLN A 5 18.62 32.11 -45.11
N ARG A 6 19.46 33.14 -44.92
CA ARG A 6 20.69 33.01 -44.13
C ARG A 6 20.44 32.68 -42.66
N GLU A 7 19.39 33.25 -42.05
CA GLU A 7 18.99 32.93 -40.67
C GLU A 7 18.54 31.46 -40.55
N ALA A 8 17.75 30.96 -41.50
CA ALA A 8 17.32 29.57 -41.52
C ALA A 8 18.50 28.59 -41.70
N GLU A 9 19.45 28.91 -42.58
CA GLU A 9 20.66 28.12 -42.78
C GLU A 9 21.57 28.10 -41.54
N LEU A 10 21.65 29.23 -40.82
CA LEU A 10 22.42 29.32 -39.58
C LEU A 10 21.80 28.46 -38.48
N HIS A 11 20.48 28.55 -38.29
CA HIS A 11 19.74 27.74 -37.33
C HIS A 11 19.85 26.24 -37.65
N GLN A 12 19.78 25.88 -38.93
CA GLN A 12 19.98 24.49 -39.36
C GLN A 12 21.40 24.00 -38.99
N ARG A 13 22.44 24.79 -39.28
CA ARG A 13 23.82 24.44 -38.92
C ARG A 13 24.04 24.32 -37.41
N GLU A 14 23.38 25.15 -36.60
CA GLU A 14 23.45 25.06 -35.15
C GLU A 14 22.77 23.79 -34.64
N SER A 15 21.58 23.46 -35.16
CA SER A 15 20.89 22.22 -34.81
C SER A 15 21.69 20.96 -35.18
N GLU A 16 22.37 20.97 -36.34
CA GLU A 16 23.23 19.85 -36.77
C GLU A 16 24.45 19.68 -35.87
N LYS A 17 25.05 20.79 -35.38
CA LYS A 17 26.14 20.74 -34.41
C LYS A 17 25.69 20.16 -33.07
N GLU A 18 24.51 20.55 -32.59
CA GLU A 18 23.94 20.02 -31.34
C GLU A 18 23.68 18.51 -31.44
N ILE A 19 23.09 18.05 -32.56
CA ILE A 19 22.88 16.63 -32.83
C ILE A 19 24.22 15.86 -32.87
N GLN A 20 25.27 16.43 -33.47
CA GLN A 20 26.59 15.81 -33.49
C GLN A 20 27.22 15.72 -32.09
N GLN A 21 27.08 16.75 -31.26
CA GLN A 21 27.55 16.73 -29.88
C GLN A 21 26.83 15.66 -29.04
N LEU A 22 25.51 15.54 -29.19
CA LEU A 22 24.73 14.50 -28.51
C LEU A 22 25.17 13.09 -28.95
N ARG A 23 25.40 12.87 -30.25
CA ARG A 23 25.92 11.58 -30.77
C ARG A 23 27.32 11.26 -30.25
N GLN A 24 28.16 12.28 -30.02
CA GLN A 24 29.48 12.08 -29.43
C GLN A 24 29.36 11.72 -27.94
N ARG A 25 28.55 12.45 -27.18
CA ARG A 25 28.31 12.17 -25.75
C ARG A 25 27.74 10.77 -25.51
N ASN A 26 26.81 10.31 -26.36
CA ASN A 26 26.27 8.96 -26.27
C ASN A 26 27.35 7.90 -26.53
N ARG A 27 28.21 8.09 -27.54
CA ARG A 27 29.35 7.18 -27.77
C ARG A 27 30.32 7.15 -26.60
N GLU A 28 30.57 8.28 -25.94
CA GLU A 28 31.41 8.35 -24.75
C GLU A 28 30.78 7.59 -23.57
N LEU A 29 29.46 7.72 -23.35
CA LEU A 29 28.73 6.96 -22.34
C LEU A 29 28.76 5.45 -22.61
N GLU A 30 28.56 5.03 -23.86
CA GLU A 30 28.69 3.63 -24.27
C GLU A 30 30.10 3.08 -24.02
N GLN A 31 31.14 3.87 -24.31
CA GLN A 31 32.52 3.50 -24.01
C GLN A 31 32.78 3.41 -22.49
N GLN A 32 32.21 4.32 -21.69
CA GLN A 32 32.29 4.25 -20.22
C GLN A 32 31.61 2.99 -19.67
N LEU A 33 30.42 2.67 -20.18
CA LEU A 33 29.71 1.44 -19.83
C LEU A 33 30.50 0.19 -20.22
N ALA A 34 31.06 0.15 -21.43
CA ALA A 34 31.91 -0.95 -21.88
C ALA A 34 33.17 -1.12 -21.02
N ARG A 35 33.82 0.00 -20.64
CA ARG A 35 34.98 -0.02 -19.71
C ARG A 35 34.59 -0.49 -18.31
N SER A 36 33.41 -0.12 -17.82
CA SER A 36 32.91 -0.60 -16.53
C SER A 36 32.58 -2.09 -16.54
N ALA A 37 32.18 -2.64 -17.70
CA ALA A 37 31.87 -4.05 -17.87
C ALA A 37 33.13 -4.95 -17.96
N THR A 38 34.28 -4.42 -18.39
CA THR A 38 35.54 -5.16 -18.48
C THR A 38 36.36 -5.17 -17.18
N VAL A 39 35.92 -4.47 -16.13
CA VAL A 39 36.52 -4.57 -14.80
C VAL A 39 36.17 -5.93 -14.16
N ASN A 40 37.09 -6.85 -14.36
CA ASN A 40 37.37 -8.07 -13.59
C ASN A 40 36.19 -9.03 -13.31
N PRO A 41 35.89 -9.99 -14.22
CA PRO A 41 34.95 -11.08 -13.96
C PRO A 41 35.39 -12.02 -12.81
N ALA A 42 36.65 -11.96 -12.36
CA ALA A 42 37.15 -12.80 -11.27
C ALA A 42 36.69 -12.34 -9.86
N GLN A 43 35.99 -11.21 -9.73
CA GLN A 43 35.29 -10.83 -8.48
C GLN A 43 33.77 -11.01 -8.57
N ARG A 44 33.25 -11.61 -9.66
CA ARG A 44 31.82 -11.82 -9.89
C ARG A 44 31.35 -13.24 -9.57
N VAL A 45 32.00 -13.89 -8.60
CA VAL A 45 31.48 -15.12 -7.97
C VAL A 45 30.86 -14.69 -6.63
N TYR A 46 29.56 -14.95 -6.46
CA TYR A 46 28.67 -14.54 -5.35
C TYR A 46 28.11 -13.11 -5.39
N ARG A 47 27.30 -12.78 -6.41
CA ARG A 47 26.23 -11.77 -6.24
C ARG A 47 25.05 -12.02 -7.19
N HIS A 48 24.53 -13.25 -7.19
CA HIS A 48 23.13 -13.48 -7.52
C HIS A 48 22.37 -13.66 -6.20
N GLY A 49 22.12 -12.53 -5.53
CA GLY A 49 21.03 -12.43 -4.57
C GLY A 49 19.77 -12.21 -5.38
N SER A 50 18.81 -13.11 -5.20
CA SER A 50 17.43 -12.97 -5.61
C SER A 50 16.88 -11.64 -5.09
N ASP A 51 16.77 -10.64 -5.96
CA ASP A 51 16.08 -9.35 -5.70
C ASP A 51 14.54 -9.49 -5.80
N ASP A 52 14.00 -10.70 -5.60
CA ASP A 52 12.59 -10.90 -5.23
C ASP A 52 12.44 -10.70 -3.71
N ASP A 53 12.81 -9.51 -3.26
CA ASP A 53 12.51 -9.04 -1.92
C ASP A 53 11.03 -8.69 -1.92
N GLY A 54 10.20 -9.67 -1.53
CA GLY A 54 8.84 -9.47 -1.06
C GLY A 54 8.83 -8.52 0.13
N TYR A 55 9.06 -7.23 -0.14
CA TYR A 55 9.01 -6.15 0.81
C TYR A 55 7.52 -5.89 1.06
N THR A 56 6.95 -6.66 1.98
CA THR A 56 5.79 -6.16 2.72
C THR A 56 6.26 -4.89 3.39
N SER A 57 5.85 -3.74 2.85
CA SER A 57 6.01 -2.44 3.51
C SER A 57 5.53 -2.58 4.95
N LEU A 58 6.49 -2.76 5.86
CA LEU A 58 6.28 -2.79 7.31
C LEU A 58 6.26 -1.37 7.88
N ASP A 59 6.20 -0.35 7.02
CA ASP A 59 5.68 0.96 7.39
C ASP A 59 4.17 0.78 7.61
N ALA A 60 3.86 0.18 8.77
CA ALA A 60 2.65 0.40 9.51
C ALA A 60 2.32 1.88 9.37
N GLU A 61 1.05 2.16 9.03
CA GLU A 61 0.48 3.49 9.14
C GLU A 61 0.96 4.08 10.48
N SER A 62 1.91 5.01 10.40
CA SER A 62 2.38 5.75 11.55
C SER A 62 1.16 6.52 12.02
N GLU A 63 0.50 5.99 13.05
CA GLU A 63 -0.51 6.71 13.79
C GLU A 63 0.09 8.06 14.18
N VAL A 64 -0.36 9.11 13.51
CA VAL A 64 -0.13 10.48 13.93
C VAL A 64 -0.97 10.67 15.18
N SER A 65 -0.50 10.12 16.30
CA SER A 65 -0.95 10.53 17.62
C SER A 65 -0.57 12.01 17.75
N SER A 66 -1.58 12.86 17.57
CA SER A 66 -1.53 14.28 17.88
C SER A 66 -1.47 14.40 19.41
N SER A 67 -0.26 14.39 19.94
CA SER A 67 0.01 14.72 21.35
C SER A 67 -0.37 16.18 21.55
N SER A 68 -1.49 16.39 22.25
CA SER A 68 -1.85 17.67 22.84
C SER A 68 -1.05 17.79 24.13
N GLU A 69 -0.16 18.77 24.24
CA GLU A 69 0.48 19.08 25.52
C GLU A 69 -0.57 19.62 26.52
N PRO A 70 -0.50 19.26 27.81
CA PRO A 70 -1.40 19.80 28.81
C PRO A 70 -0.97 21.21 29.20
N ILE A 71 -1.85 22.19 28.96
CA ILE A 71 -1.77 23.50 29.62
C ILE A 71 -2.03 23.28 31.10
N ALA A 72 -1.03 23.58 31.92
CA ALA A 72 -1.14 23.60 33.37
C ALA A 72 -2.13 24.69 33.82
N GLY A 73 -3.06 24.30 34.69
CA GLY A 73 -3.79 25.24 35.55
C GLY A 73 -5.27 25.43 35.23
N SER A 74 -6.12 24.54 35.73
CA SER A 74 -7.41 24.95 36.31
C SER A 74 -8.04 23.85 37.15
N GLN A 75 -8.42 24.23 38.36
CA GLN A 75 -9.08 23.42 39.37
C GLN A 75 -10.43 22.89 38.85
N ALA A 76 -10.67 21.59 39.01
CA ALA A 76 -11.99 21.00 38.87
C ALA A 76 -12.76 21.13 40.19
N PRO A 77 -14.04 21.55 40.19
CA PRO A 77 -14.90 21.38 41.35
C PRO A 77 -15.54 19.99 41.35
N ALA A 78 -15.57 19.42 42.55
CA ALA A 78 -16.17 18.15 42.91
C ALA A 78 -17.67 18.09 42.58
N TRP A 79 -18.11 16.98 41.99
CA TRP A 79 -19.53 16.64 41.85
C TRP A 79 -19.89 15.57 42.90
N GLN A 80 -20.81 15.93 43.79
CA GLN A 80 -21.56 15.00 44.64
C GLN A 80 -22.77 14.44 43.87
N PRO A 81 -23.26 13.22 44.18
CA PRO A 81 -24.49 12.70 43.61
C PRO A 81 -25.71 13.10 44.47
N ALA A 82 -26.72 13.70 43.83
CA ALA A 82 -28.03 13.92 44.44
C ALA A 82 -28.98 12.75 44.12
N LEU A 83 -29.46 12.12 45.19
CA LEU A 83 -30.65 11.28 45.23
C LEU A 83 -31.89 12.13 44.92
N HIS A 84 -32.81 11.66 44.07
CA HIS A 84 -34.25 11.82 44.29
C HIS A 84 -35.03 10.75 43.51
N ALA A 85 -36.16 10.37 44.10
CA ALA A 85 -36.95 9.20 43.80
C ALA A 85 -38.25 9.54 43.05
N THR A 86 -38.86 8.46 42.52
CA THR A 86 -40.30 8.21 42.33
C THR A 86 -41.00 8.93 41.16
N THR A 87 -41.54 8.14 40.22
CA THR A 87 -43.00 7.91 40.04
C THR A 87 -43.29 7.07 38.78
N THR A 88 -43.94 5.92 38.98
CA THR A 88 -44.61 5.04 37.98
C THR A 88 -45.93 5.69 37.52
N PRO A 89 -46.53 5.37 36.34
CA PRO A 89 -47.40 4.17 36.27
C PRO A 89 -47.50 3.45 34.89
N ALA A 90 -48.01 2.21 34.99
CA ALA A 90 -48.88 1.43 34.08
C ALA A 90 -48.43 1.16 32.62
N ALA A 91 -48.02 -0.05 32.26
CA ALA A 91 -48.83 -1.25 31.95
C ALA A 91 -49.57 -1.20 30.61
N SER A 92 -49.06 -1.93 29.61
CA SER A 92 -49.89 -2.55 28.56
C SER A 92 -49.21 -3.80 28.00
N LEU A 93 -50.02 -4.84 27.86
CA LEU A 93 -49.70 -6.25 27.72
C LEU A 93 -49.29 -6.64 26.30
N ARG A 94 -48.28 -7.51 26.18
CA ARG A 94 -48.02 -8.35 24.99
C ARG A 94 -48.74 -9.68 25.16
N PRO A 95 -49.33 -10.26 24.10
CA PRO A 95 -49.72 -11.66 24.09
C PRO A 95 -48.59 -12.54 23.52
N GLU A 96 -48.32 -13.63 24.23
CA GLU A 96 -47.71 -14.87 23.73
C GLU A 96 -48.63 -15.57 22.72
N PRO A 97 -48.08 -16.45 21.87
CA PRO A 97 -48.79 -17.67 21.56
C PRO A 97 -47.97 -18.94 21.80
N SER A 98 -48.58 -19.86 22.54
CA SER A 98 -48.18 -21.24 22.77
C SER A 98 -48.47 -22.17 21.59
N ALA A 99 -47.79 -23.31 21.63
CA ALA A 99 -47.74 -24.45 20.72
C ALA A 99 -49.08 -25.11 20.34
N THR A 100 -49.08 -25.85 19.22
CA THR A 100 -49.41 -27.30 19.12
C THR A 100 -49.31 -27.77 17.66
N HIS A 101 -48.57 -28.84 17.37
CA HIS A 101 -49.10 -30.00 16.64
C HIS A 101 -48.17 -31.23 16.73
N LEU A 102 -48.78 -32.36 17.11
CA LEU A 102 -48.27 -33.73 17.17
C LEU A 102 -48.62 -34.52 15.90
N MET A 103 -48.03 -35.72 15.78
CA MET A 103 -48.30 -36.87 14.87
C MET A 103 -47.35 -36.92 13.65
N SER A 104 -46.76 -38.05 13.22
CA SER A 104 -46.71 -39.45 13.67
C SER A 104 -45.73 -40.19 12.73
N SER A 105 -45.18 -41.32 13.22
CA SER A 105 -44.73 -42.51 12.47
C SER A 105 -43.24 -42.66 12.11
N ALA A 106 -42.61 -43.63 12.79
CA ALA A 106 -41.42 -44.40 12.40
C ALA A 106 -41.81 -45.48 11.35
N PRO A 107 -40.92 -46.36 10.77
CA PRO A 107 -39.92 -47.18 11.49
C PRO A 107 -38.55 -47.45 10.81
N THR A 108 -37.55 -47.68 11.67
CA THR A 108 -36.58 -48.80 11.70
C THR A 108 -35.85 -49.28 10.42
N ALA A 109 -34.52 -49.09 10.39
CA ALA A 109 -33.56 -50.12 9.96
C ALA A 109 -32.18 -49.86 10.57
N ALA A 110 -31.72 -50.79 11.39
CA ALA A 110 -30.44 -50.79 12.06
C ALA A 110 -29.33 -51.32 11.14
N VAL A 111 -28.21 -50.61 11.06
CA VAL A 111 -26.91 -51.17 10.64
C VAL A 111 -25.88 -50.76 11.68
N THR A 112 -25.59 -51.70 12.57
CA THR A 112 -24.50 -51.65 13.54
C THR A 112 -23.18 -51.87 12.79
N GLN A 113 -22.41 -50.81 12.57
CA GLN A 113 -20.99 -50.93 12.22
C GLN A 113 -20.12 -50.72 13.46
N SER A 114 -19.45 -51.82 13.78
CA SER A 114 -18.39 -52.02 14.76
C SER A 114 -17.37 -50.87 14.80
N SER A 115 -17.36 -50.14 15.91
CA SER A 115 -16.28 -49.24 16.32
C SER A 115 -15.03 -50.06 16.67
N GLY A 116 -14.04 -50.06 15.76
CA GLY A 116 -12.68 -50.47 16.11
C GLY A 116 -12.04 -49.41 17.02
N PRO A 117 -11.16 -49.80 17.97
CA PRO A 117 -10.43 -48.85 18.79
C PRO A 117 -9.48 -48.02 17.93
N THR A 118 -9.82 -46.75 17.74
CA THR A 118 -8.93 -45.75 17.16
C THR A 118 -7.74 -45.59 18.09
N ASN A 119 -6.57 -46.05 17.64
CA ASN A 119 -5.31 -45.89 18.34
C ASN A 119 -5.12 -44.43 18.75
N ALA A 120 -5.00 -44.24 20.07
CA ALA A 120 -4.68 -42.98 20.68
C ALA A 120 -3.32 -42.49 20.18
N SER A 121 -3.30 -41.24 19.73
CA SER A 121 -2.25 -40.27 20.03
C SER A 121 -0.81 -40.76 19.79
N GLU A 122 -0.48 -41.07 18.53
CA GLU A 122 0.88 -40.80 18.08
C GLU A 122 1.00 -39.27 18.01
N ALA A 123 1.46 -38.66 19.09
CA ALA A 123 1.85 -37.27 19.13
C ALA A 123 2.93 -37.10 18.06
N GLN A 124 2.50 -36.68 16.86
CA GLN A 124 3.40 -36.28 15.80
C GLN A 124 4.28 -35.21 16.42
N SER A 125 5.51 -35.60 16.77
CA SER A 125 6.56 -34.71 17.20
C SER A 125 6.75 -33.72 16.06
N THR A 126 6.05 -32.60 16.14
CA THR A 126 6.10 -31.52 15.16
C THR A 126 7.56 -31.09 15.13
N ALA A 127 8.28 -31.55 14.10
CA ALA A 127 9.66 -31.19 13.91
C ALA A 127 9.75 -29.67 13.96
N LEU A 128 10.56 -29.17 14.89
CA LEU A 128 10.70 -27.74 15.13
C LEU A 128 11.10 -27.06 13.81
N VAL A 129 10.26 -26.15 13.33
CA VAL A 129 10.49 -25.45 12.06
C VAL A 129 11.26 -24.18 12.37
N SER A 130 12.39 -23.99 11.70
CA SER A 130 13.19 -22.77 11.83
C SER A 130 12.44 -21.58 11.23
N LEU A 131 12.24 -20.52 12.01
CA LEU A 131 11.66 -19.26 11.51
C LEU A 131 12.63 -18.51 10.56
N GLY A 132 13.85 -19.01 10.38
CA GLY A 132 14.83 -18.51 9.41
C GLY A 132 14.60 -18.96 7.97
N LEU A 133 13.63 -19.85 7.70
CA LEU A 133 13.31 -20.31 6.35
C LEU A 133 12.81 -19.17 5.44
N PRO A 134 12.89 -19.31 4.10
CA PRO A 134 12.28 -18.37 3.15
C PRO A 134 10.79 -18.13 3.42
N HIS A 135 10.31 -16.90 3.18
CA HIS A 135 8.94 -16.48 3.56
C HIS A 135 7.83 -17.36 2.94
N ASN A 136 8.04 -17.83 1.71
CA ASN A 136 7.10 -18.71 0.99
C ASN A 136 7.05 -20.14 1.55
N GLN A 137 8.01 -20.56 2.37
CA GLN A 137 8.04 -21.86 3.03
C GLN A 137 7.44 -21.85 4.44
N LEU A 138 7.05 -20.66 4.93
CA LEU A 138 6.43 -20.51 6.25
C LEU A 138 4.92 -20.67 6.15
N THR A 139 4.32 -21.28 7.17
CA THR A 139 2.86 -21.23 7.37
C THR A 139 2.40 -19.81 7.72
N ASP A 140 1.11 -19.51 7.60
CA ASP A 140 0.61 -18.16 7.86
C ASP A 140 0.80 -17.74 9.33
N ASP A 141 0.66 -18.67 10.28
CA ASP A 141 0.97 -18.43 11.68
C ASP A 141 2.48 -18.16 11.89
N GLN A 142 3.36 -18.89 11.20
CA GLN A 142 4.80 -18.65 11.26
C GLN A 142 5.19 -17.30 10.63
N LYS A 143 4.54 -16.90 9.53
CA LYS A 143 4.73 -15.56 8.92
C LYS A 143 4.29 -14.46 9.88
N GLU A 144 3.16 -14.64 10.56
CA GLU A 144 2.66 -13.69 11.56
C GLU A 144 3.66 -13.54 12.72
N VAL A 145 4.10 -14.67 13.29
CA VAL A 145 5.08 -14.71 14.38
C VAL A 145 6.41 -14.08 13.95
N ARG A 146 6.96 -14.47 12.79
CA ARG A 146 8.17 -13.88 12.20
C ARG A 146 8.03 -12.37 12.04
N GLY A 147 6.91 -11.90 11.51
CA GLY A 147 6.64 -10.46 11.35
C GLY A 147 6.66 -9.71 12.68
N LYS A 148 6.08 -10.26 13.74
CA LYS A 148 6.13 -9.67 15.10
C LYS A 148 7.56 -9.62 15.65
N ILE A 149 8.33 -10.70 15.49
CA ILE A 149 9.73 -10.75 15.93
C ILE A 149 10.58 -9.74 15.16
N THR A 150 10.44 -9.66 13.83
CA THR A 150 11.18 -8.69 13.02
C THR A 150 10.88 -7.25 13.44
N ARG A 151 9.63 -6.90 13.75
CA ARG A 151 9.28 -5.59 14.32
C ARG A 151 9.94 -5.36 15.68
N HIS A 152 9.92 -6.37 16.56
CA HIS A 152 10.54 -6.29 17.88
C HIS A 152 12.07 -6.12 17.81
N VAL A 153 12.72 -6.82 16.87
CA VAL A 153 14.14 -6.65 16.51
C VAL A 153 14.43 -5.21 16.09
N GLY A 154 13.63 -4.64 15.18
CA GLY A 154 13.78 -3.25 14.74
C GLY A 154 13.59 -2.24 15.87
N ALA A 155 12.62 -2.45 16.76
CA ALA A 155 12.38 -1.60 17.93
C ALA A 155 13.53 -1.68 18.94
N THR A 156 13.99 -2.89 19.26
CA THR A 156 15.14 -3.12 20.15
C THR A 156 16.41 -2.47 19.60
N PHE A 157 16.66 -2.60 18.30
CA PHE A 157 17.79 -1.94 17.64
C PHE A 157 17.75 -0.42 17.85
N ARG A 158 16.59 0.19 17.61
CA ARG A 158 16.37 1.64 17.81
C ARG A 158 16.56 2.06 19.27
N ASN A 159 16.02 1.28 20.22
CA ASN A 159 16.15 1.54 21.65
C ASN A 159 17.62 1.51 22.10
N LEU A 160 18.39 0.51 21.67
CA LEU A 160 19.84 0.43 21.97
C LEU A 160 20.64 1.61 21.39
N CYS A 161 20.12 2.28 20.35
CA CYS A 161 20.71 3.49 19.78
C CYS A 161 20.12 4.80 20.36
N GLY A 162 19.13 4.70 21.24
CA GLY A 162 18.37 5.84 21.78
C GLY A 162 17.71 6.68 20.68
N ILE A 163 17.14 6.02 19.67
CA ILE A 163 16.47 6.64 18.53
C ILE A 163 15.00 6.24 18.51
N THR A 164 14.10 7.22 18.47
CA THR A 164 12.65 6.96 18.28
C THR A 164 12.32 6.78 16.80
N SER A 165 11.07 6.46 16.45
CA SER A 165 10.63 6.38 15.06
C SER A 165 10.76 7.71 14.30
N LYS A 166 10.61 8.83 15.00
CA LYS A 166 10.55 10.19 14.45
C LYS A 166 11.91 10.90 14.40
N ASN A 167 12.86 10.47 15.22
CA ASN A 167 14.16 11.15 15.31
C ASN A 167 15.08 10.75 14.14
N PRO A 168 15.86 11.70 13.61
CA PRO A 168 16.88 11.40 12.62
C PRO A 168 17.95 10.47 13.21
N TRP A 169 18.56 9.65 12.36
CA TRP A 169 19.71 8.85 12.76
C TRP A 169 20.91 9.76 13.04
N PRO A 170 21.71 9.47 14.08
CA PRO A 170 22.85 10.30 14.44
C PRO A 170 23.96 10.12 13.41
N ASP A 171 24.78 11.16 13.23
CA ASP A 171 26.00 11.06 12.44
C ASP A 171 26.98 10.07 13.12
N PRO A 172 27.64 9.17 12.38
CA PRO A 172 28.66 8.27 12.94
C PRO A 172 29.77 8.98 13.74
N ASP A 173 30.08 10.23 13.41
CA ASP A 173 31.11 11.04 14.06
C ASP A 173 30.56 11.94 15.18
N SER A 174 29.26 11.82 15.49
CA SER A 174 28.64 12.54 16.60
C SER A 174 29.22 12.12 17.95
N PRO A 175 29.28 13.03 18.95
CA PRO A 175 29.81 12.70 20.27
C PRO A 175 28.99 11.57 20.92
N PRO A 176 29.62 10.76 21.80
CA PRO A 176 28.91 9.70 22.52
C PRO A 176 27.66 10.23 23.22
N ARG A 177 26.54 9.55 22.99
CA ARG A 177 25.25 9.87 23.62
C ARG A 177 25.05 8.97 24.83
N THR A 178 24.42 9.49 25.86
CA THR A 178 24.02 8.71 27.05
C THR A 178 22.50 8.64 27.15
N ASP A 179 22.00 7.51 27.64
CA ASP A 179 20.60 7.38 27.99
C ASP A 179 20.36 8.19 29.29
N PRO A 180 19.40 9.14 29.30
CA PRO A 180 19.14 9.96 30.48
C PRO A 180 18.61 9.17 31.68
N SER A 181 18.02 8.00 31.46
CA SER A 181 17.41 7.18 32.50
C SER A 181 18.40 6.21 33.15
N THR A 182 19.31 5.61 32.38
CA THR A 182 20.27 4.62 32.89
C THR A 182 21.68 5.18 33.04
N GLY A 183 22.01 6.29 32.37
CA GLY A 183 23.36 6.82 32.27
C GLY A 183 24.29 6.00 31.36
N GLU A 184 23.79 4.96 30.69
CA GLU A 184 24.58 4.11 29.82
C GLU A 184 24.88 4.79 28.47
N THR A 185 26.06 4.52 27.91
CA THR A 185 26.42 5.00 26.58
C THR A 185 25.60 4.28 25.51
N LEU A 186 24.84 5.05 24.73
CA LEU A 186 24.04 4.58 23.62
C LEU A 186 24.92 4.22 22.42
N PHE A 187 24.49 3.23 21.64
CA PHE A 187 25.20 2.86 20.41
C PHE A 187 24.95 3.88 19.29
N ILE A 188 26.01 4.18 18.52
CA ILE A 188 25.93 5.01 17.30
C ILE A 188 26.27 4.10 16.11
N PRO A 189 25.29 3.75 15.25
CA PRO A 189 25.56 2.92 14.08
C PRO A 189 26.48 3.62 13.08
N ASN A 190 27.47 2.91 12.54
CA ASN A 190 28.32 3.41 11.46
C ASN A 190 27.77 2.94 10.11
N PHE A 191 26.74 3.61 9.60
CA PHE A 191 26.10 3.23 8.34
C PHE A 191 27.05 3.23 7.11
N PRO A 192 27.98 4.21 6.95
CA PRO A 192 28.96 4.19 5.87
C PRO A 192 29.83 2.93 5.87
N GLY A 193 30.33 2.53 7.05
CA GLY A 193 31.19 1.36 7.24
C GLY A 193 30.50 0.01 7.06
N GLY A 194 29.16 -0.03 6.94
CA GLY A 194 28.40 -1.25 6.66
C GLY A 194 28.44 -2.28 7.80
N LEU A 195 27.92 -3.49 7.55
CA LEU A 195 27.75 -4.51 8.59
C LEU A 195 29.06 -5.06 9.17
N THR A 196 30.17 -4.99 8.43
CA THR A 196 31.49 -5.47 8.88
C THR A 196 32.15 -4.53 9.87
N ASN A 197 31.65 -3.30 10.02
CA ASN A 197 32.15 -2.36 11.01
C ASN A 197 31.95 -2.92 12.43
N ARG A 198 33.02 -2.87 13.25
CA ARG A 198 33.04 -3.43 14.61
C ARG A 198 31.87 -2.95 15.48
N THR A 199 31.49 -1.67 15.37
CA THR A 199 30.38 -1.10 16.14
C THR A 199 29.05 -1.73 15.71
N ASN A 200 28.81 -1.85 14.41
CA ASN A 200 27.57 -2.44 13.90
C ASN A 200 27.44 -3.93 14.26
N THR A 201 28.54 -4.69 14.20
CA THR A 201 28.56 -6.09 14.65
C THR A 201 28.19 -6.20 16.14
N LYS A 202 28.68 -5.29 16.99
CA LYS A 202 28.30 -5.24 18.41
C LYS A 202 26.82 -4.96 18.59
N ILE A 203 26.25 -4.01 17.85
CA ILE A 203 24.80 -3.70 17.91
C ILE A 203 23.98 -4.92 17.51
N VAL A 204 24.30 -5.56 16.38
CA VAL A 204 23.60 -6.76 15.90
C VAL A 204 23.62 -7.88 16.94
N SER A 205 24.77 -8.13 17.59
CA SER A 205 24.84 -9.11 18.67
C SER A 205 24.01 -8.70 19.88
N ALA A 206 24.11 -7.44 20.31
CA ALA A 206 23.39 -6.92 21.48
C ALA A 206 21.86 -6.99 21.29
N VAL A 207 21.36 -6.72 20.09
CA VAL A 207 19.93 -6.88 19.75
C VAL A 207 19.50 -8.34 19.93
N ALA A 208 20.24 -9.28 19.37
CA ALA A 208 19.93 -10.71 19.49
C ALA A 208 19.99 -11.19 20.95
N ASP A 209 21.00 -10.75 21.72
CA ASP A 209 21.14 -11.05 23.15
C ASP A 209 19.95 -10.56 23.97
N THR A 210 19.54 -9.32 23.73
CA THR A 210 18.44 -8.67 24.46
C THR A 210 17.13 -9.43 24.23
N ILE A 211 16.80 -9.72 22.97
CA ILE A 211 15.55 -10.41 22.62
C ILE A 211 15.58 -11.86 23.10
N LEU A 212 16.71 -12.55 22.98
CA LEU A 212 16.84 -13.91 23.50
C LEU A 212 16.65 -13.95 25.02
N LYS A 213 17.14 -12.93 25.74
CA LYS A 213 16.92 -12.79 27.19
C LYS A 213 15.45 -12.53 27.51
N GLU A 214 14.78 -11.64 26.78
CA GLU A 214 13.35 -11.35 26.94
C GLU A 214 12.49 -12.58 26.66
N PHE A 215 12.78 -13.32 25.60
CA PHE A 215 12.00 -14.50 25.21
C PHE A 215 12.18 -15.70 26.15
N LYS A 216 13.09 -15.61 27.15
CA LYS A 216 13.09 -16.56 28.27
C LYS A 216 11.79 -16.47 29.08
N ASP A 217 11.20 -15.29 29.17
CA ASP A 217 9.87 -15.10 29.73
C ASP A 217 8.80 -15.41 28.66
N PRO A 218 7.94 -16.43 28.85
CA PRO A 218 6.84 -16.71 27.95
C PRO A 218 5.89 -15.53 27.73
N ALA A 219 5.75 -14.63 28.73
CA ALA A 219 4.88 -13.47 28.62
C ALA A 219 5.36 -12.44 27.57
N CYS A 220 6.66 -12.42 27.27
CA CYS A 220 7.24 -11.53 26.26
C CYS A 220 7.18 -12.11 24.84
N ARG A 221 6.74 -13.36 24.66
CA ARG A 221 6.71 -14.02 23.35
C ARG A 221 5.48 -13.56 22.55
N PRO A 222 5.59 -13.43 21.22
CA PRO A 222 4.43 -13.18 20.38
C PRO A 222 3.36 -14.26 20.54
N ALA A 223 2.08 -13.87 20.48
CA ALA A 223 1.00 -14.84 20.41
C ALA A 223 1.23 -15.83 19.26
N LYS A 224 0.92 -17.11 19.50
CA LYS A 224 1.17 -18.27 18.62
C LYS A 224 2.63 -18.72 18.47
N TYR A 225 3.58 -18.08 19.16
CA TYR A 225 5.00 -18.48 19.07
C TYR A 225 5.22 -19.95 19.43
N ASP A 226 4.72 -20.39 20.59
CA ASP A 226 4.92 -21.76 21.05
C ASP A 226 4.08 -22.77 20.24
N THR A 227 2.91 -22.36 19.74
CA THR A 227 2.00 -23.24 18.98
C THR A 227 2.42 -23.42 17.52
N CYS A 228 3.13 -22.46 16.92
CA CYS A 228 3.57 -22.56 15.53
C CYS A 228 4.83 -23.44 15.34
N GLY A 229 5.31 -24.07 16.42
CA GLY A 229 6.49 -24.94 16.44
C GLY A 229 7.78 -24.22 16.01
N GLY A 230 7.79 -22.89 16.12
CA GLY A 230 8.89 -22.05 15.64
C GLY A 230 10.06 -22.06 16.62
N THR A 231 11.24 -22.45 16.17
CA THR A 231 12.48 -22.20 16.93
C THR A 231 13.13 -20.91 16.47
N ILE A 232 13.52 -20.10 17.45
CA ILE A 232 14.42 -18.97 17.25
C ILE A 232 15.72 -19.30 17.94
N ASP A 233 16.78 -19.32 17.15
CA ASP A 233 18.14 -19.29 17.68
C ASP A 233 18.71 -17.86 17.61
N ARG A 234 19.89 -17.70 18.23
CA ARG A 234 20.62 -16.43 18.21
C ARG A 234 20.96 -15.97 16.78
N ASN A 235 21.27 -16.90 15.87
CA ASN A 235 21.72 -16.57 14.52
C ASN A 235 20.58 -15.99 13.68
N ILE A 236 19.37 -16.55 13.79
CA ILE A 236 18.14 -16.05 13.16
C ILE A 236 17.86 -14.62 13.64
N LEU A 237 17.99 -14.33 14.94
CA LEU A 237 17.84 -12.97 15.47
C LEU A 237 18.90 -12.02 14.93
N GLN A 238 20.16 -12.48 14.81
CA GLN A 238 21.21 -11.68 14.19
C GLN A 238 20.91 -11.40 12.72
N ASP A 239 20.36 -12.36 11.97
CA ASP A 239 19.99 -12.15 10.58
C ASP A 239 18.82 -11.16 10.43
N PHE A 240 17.82 -11.22 11.32
CA PHE A 240 16.78 -10.19 11.38
C PHE A 240 17.33 -8.81 11.76
N ALA A 241 18.31 -8.75 12.66
CA ALA A 241 18.96 -7.49 13.03
C ALA A 241 19.82 -6.92 11.88
N LYS A 242 20.50 -7.78 11.11
CA LYS A 242 21.21 -7.39 9.88
C LYS A 242 20.24 -6.83 8.84
N GLU A 243 19.08 -7.45 8.66
CA GLU A 243 18.06 -6.96 7.72
C GLU A 243 17.49 -5.60 8.17
N SER A 244 17.22 -5.45 9.47
CA SER A 244 16.83 -4.16 10.06
C SER A 244 17.89 -3.09 9.83
N PHE A 245 19.18 -3.41 10.01
CA PHE A 245 20.29 -2.50 9.72
C PHE A 245 20.29 -2.04 8.26
N LYS A 246 20.06 -2.92 7.28
CA LYS A 246 19.97 -2.52 5.86
C LYS A 246 18.83 -1.51 5.65
N GLY A 247 17.68 -1.75 6.28
CA GLY A 247 16.55 -0.83 6.30
C GLY A 247 16.95 0.54 6.85
N PHE A 248 17.56 0.58 8.04
CA PHE A 248 18.00 1.83 8.68
C PHE A 248 19.11 2.54 7.92
N LYS A 249 20.03 1.80 7.28
CA LYS A 249 21.04 2.37 6.38
C LYS A 249 20.39 3.11 5.21
N ARG A 250 19.34 2.55 4.59
CA ARG A 250 18.59 3.25 3.54
C ARG A 250 17.92 4.52 4.08
N GLN A 251 17.40 4.50 5.31
CA GLN A 251 16.83 5.69 5.96
C GLN A 251 17.90 6.77 6.19
N TYR A 252 19.07 6.38 6.71
CA TYR A 252 20.20 7.30 6.91
C TYR A 252 20.68 7.90 5.58
N ILE A 253 20.82 7.10 4.52
CA ILE A 253 21.20 7.61 3.19
C ILE A 253 20.18 8.65 2.72
N ALA A 254 18.89 8.38 2.82
CA ALA A 254 17.84 9.35 2.48
C ALA A 254 17.81 10.59 3.40
N GLN A 255 18.42 10.55 4.58
CA GLN A 255 18.54 11.70 5.47
C GLN A 255 19.68 12.63 5.05
N VAL A 256 20.79 12.07 4.53
CA VAL A 256 21.99 12.83 4.16
C VAL A 256 22.07 13.17 2.67
N ASP A 257 21.35 12.43 1.82
CA ASP A 257 21.33 12.61 0.36
C ASP A 257 19.89 12.89 -0.12
N GLU A 258 19.70 14.11 -0.61
CA GLU A 258 18.44 14.62 -1.15
C GLU A 258 17.93 13.81 -2.35
N ALA A 259 18.81 13.35 -3.23
CA ALA A 259 18.39 12.56 -4.40
C ALA A 259 17.87 11.18 -3.96
N ALA A 260 18.51 10.57 -2.96
CA ALA A 260 18.04 9.33 -2.36
C ALA A 260 16.71 9.52 -1.61
N ARG A 261 16.52 10.67 -0.95
CA ARG A 261 15.25 11.06 -0.31
C ARG A 261 14.10 11.11 -1.30
N GLN A 262 14.25 11.89 -2.36
CA GLN A 262 13.26 12.03 -3.43
C GLN A 262 12.95 10.69 -4.11
N LYS A 263 13.97 9.88 -4.39
CA LYS A 263 13.78 8.54 -4.96
C LYS A 263 12.96 7.65 -4.02
N ARG A 264 13.23 7.67 -2.72
CA ARG A 264 12.48 6.90 -1.73
C ARG A 264 11.03 7.37 -1.62
N GLU A 265 10.79 8.68 -1.60
CA GLU A 265 9.44 9.24 -1.56
C GLU A 265 8.62 8.88 -2.81
N SER A 266 9.25 8.90 -3.98
CA SER A 266 8.66 8.43 -5.24
C SER A 266 8.31 6.94 -5.20
N ASN A 267 9.23 6.08 -4.74
CA ASN A 267 8.99 4.65 -4.57
C ASN A 267 7.84 4.39 -3.58
N ASN A 268 7.88 5.03 -2.41
CA ASN A 268 6.81 4.91 -1.40
C ASN A 268 5.44 5.32 -1.96
N THR A 269 5.41 6.35 -2.82
CA THR A 269 4.17 6.78 -3.47
C THR A 269 3.69 5.74 -4.47
N THR A 270 4.59 5.20 -5.28
CA THR A 270 4.31 4.11 -6.24
C THR A 270 3.79 2.86 -5.55
N ASP A 271 4.42 2.45 -4.43
CA ASP A 271 4.02 1.29 -3.63
C ASP A 271 2.62 1.49 -3.04
N ARG A 272 2.33 2.67 -2.47
CA ARG A 272 1.00 3.01 -1.95
C ARG A 272 -0.07 2.96 -3.04
N CYS A 273 0.19 3.55 -4.21
CA CYS A 273 -0.72 3.50 -5.35
C CYS A 273 -0.99 2.05 -5.76
N THR A 274 0.07 1.25 -5.92
CA THR A 274 -0.02 -0.16 -6.31
C THR A 274 -0.83 -0.98 -5.31
N GLN A 275 -0.59 -0.80 -4.00
CA GLN A 275 -1.35 -1.47 -2.96
C GLN A 275 -2.83 -1.07 -2.99
N ARG A 276 -3.14 0.22 -3.19
CA ARG A 276 -4.52 0.70 -3.33
C ARG A 276 -5.21 0.11 -4.57
N ARG A 277 -4.52 0.01 -5.71
CA ARG A 277 -5.03 -0.67 -6.91
C ARG A 277 -5.38 -2.13 -6.60
N ARG A 278 -4.47 -2.88 -5.97
CA ARG A 278 -4.71 -4.28 -5.56
C ARG A 278 -5.94 -4.42 -4.65
N MET A 279 -6.05 -3.54 -3.65
CA MET A 279 -7.21 -3.51 -2.75
C MET A 279 -8.51 -3.22 -3.50
N LYS A 280 -8.53 -2.22 -4.39
CA LYS A 280 -9.70 -1.92 -5.23
C LYS A 280 -10.10 -3.09 -6.12
N THR A 281 -9.14 -3.72 -6.79
CA THR A 281 -9.41 -4.91 -7.61
C THR A 281 -10.04 -6.03 -6.79
N LYS A 282 -9.51 -6.31 -5.60
CA LYS A 282 -10.09 -7.31 -4.69
C LYS A 282 -11.53 -6.97 -4.30
N GLN A 283 -11.78 -5.72 -3.92
CA GLN A 283 -13.12 -5.22 -3.56
C GLN A 283 -14.10 -5.34 -4.73
N ARG A 284 -13.72 -4.84 -5.92
CA ARG A 284 -14.54 -4.89 -7.12
C ARG A 284 -14.82 -6.32 -7.59
N ARG A 285 -13.83 -7.23 -7.51
CA ARG A 285 -14.05 -8.66 -7.81
C ARG A 285 -15.12 -9.29 -6.92
N SER A 286 -15.21 -8.90 -5.65
CA SER A 286 -16.29 -9.39 -4.77
C SER A 286 -17.68 -8.87 -5.16
N ALA A 287 -17.76 -7.77 -5.89
CA ALA A 287 -19.01 -7.18 -6.40
C ALA A 287 -19.42 -7.71 -7.79
N VAL A 288 -18.53 -8.42 -8.49
CA VAL A 288 -18.78 -8.91 -9.86
C VAL A 288 -20.05 -9.75 -9.98
N PRO A 289 -20.34 -10.74 -9.11
CA PRO A 289 -21.54 -11.56 -9.27
C PRO A 289 -22.83 -10.75 -9.30
N THR A 290 -22.94 -9.75 -8.43
CA THR A 290 -24.12 -8.87 -8.35
C THR A 290 -24.19 -7.94 -9.56
N TYR A 291 -23.07 -7.40 -10.01
CA TYR A 291 -23.02 -6.56 -11.22
C TYR A 291 -23.45 -7.37 -12.46
N ALA A 292 -22.87 -8.55 -12.63
CA ALA A 292 -23.17 -9.44 -13.74
C ALA A 292 -24.65 -9.82 -13.79
N ALA A 293 -25.26 -10.13 -12.63
CA ALA A 293 -26.69 -10.40 -12.54
C ALA A 293 -27.57 -9.19 -12.92
N ARG A 294 -27.19 -7.96 -12.52
CA ARG A 294 -27.96 -6.73 -12.85
C ARG A 294 -27.97 -6.43 -14.34
N HIS A 295 -26.85 -6.68 -15.01
CA HIS A 295 -26.65 -6.35 -16.42
C HIS A 295 -26.85 -7.55 -17.36
N ASN A 296 -27.28 -8.71 -16.83
CA ASN A 296 -27.43 -9.95 -17.58
C ASN A 296 -26.14 -10.34 -18.35
N LEU A 297 -25.01 -10.23 -17.68
CA LEU A 297 -23.68 -10.57 -18.19
C LEU A 297 -23.16 -11.85 -17.55
N ASP A 298 -22.19 -12.47 -18.21
CA ASP A 298 -21.41 -13.56 -17.62
C ASP A 298 -20.44 -12.99 -16.57
N PRO A 299 -20.47 -13.47 -15.30
CA PRO A 299 -19.52 -13.06 -14.26
C PRO A 299 -18.05 -13.24 -14.64
N ASP A 300 -17.70 -14.25 -15.44
CA ASP A 300 -16.32 -14.49 -15.86
C ASP A 300 -15.83 -13.40 -16.82
N ASN A 301 -16.71 -12.95 -17.72
CA ASN A 301 -16.45 -11.83 -18.62
C ASN A 301 -16.22 -10.53 -17.84
N VAL A 302 -17.06 -10.24 -16.84
CA VAL A 302 -16.89 -9.06 -15.98
C VAL A 302 -15.61 -9.19 -15.14
N THR A 303 -15.30 -10.39 -14.62
CA THR A 303 -14.08 -10.61 -13.82
C THR A 303 -12.82 -10.31 -14.63
N ALA A 304 -12.80 -10.67 -15.91
CA ALA A 304 -11.69 -10.40 -16.81
C ALA A 304 -11.43 -8.89 -17.03
N THR A 305 -12.45 -8.04 -16.88
CA THR A 305 -12.32 -6.57 -16.96
C THR A 305 -11.86 -5.93 -15.64
N VAL A 306 -11.78 -6.70 -14.54
CA VAL A 306 -11.35 -6.22 -13.21
C VAL A 306 -9.92 -6.69 -12.91
N ASP A 307 -8.95 -5.95 -13.44
CA ASP A 307 -7.51 -6.16 -13.26
C ASP A 307 -6.86 -5.02 -12.44
N VAL A 308 -5.75 -5.29 -11.76
CA VAL A 308 -4.97 -4.30 -10.98
C VAL A 308 -4.46 -3.19 -11.89
N GLU A 309 -4.06 -3.55 -13.11
CA GLU A 309 -3.51 -2.60 -14.07
C GLU A 309 -4.56 -1.63 -14.61
N TYR A 310 -5.85 -1.98 -14.52
CA TYR A 310 -6.96 -1.15 -15.05
C TYR A 310 -7.57 -0.22 -13.99
N GLN A 311 -7.07 -0.25 -12.75
CA GLN A 311 -7.56 0.61 -11.69
C GLN A 311 -6.91 1.99 -11.76
N SER A 312 -7.68 3.04 -11.47
CA SER A 312 -7.15 4.39 -11.24
C SER A 312 -6.16 4.42 -10.07
N ASP A 313 -5.22 5.34 -10.09
CA ASP A 313 -4.45 5.66 -8.88
C ASP A 313 -5.26 6.50 -7.89
N GLU A 314 -4.94 6.35 -6.61
CA GLU A 314 -5.52 7.11 -5.50
C GLU A 314 -4.38 7.76 -4.71
N LEU A 315 -4.43 9.08 -4.56
CA LEU A 315 -3.39 9.86 -3.92
C LEU A 315 -3.89 10.47 -2.61
N SER A 316 -3.09 10.32 -1.55
CA SER A 316 -3.44 10.79 -0.20
C SER A 316 -2.80 12.12 0.17
N MET A 317 -1.97 12.69 -0.73
CA MET A 317 -1.18 13.89 -0.48
C MET A 317 -0.87 14.63 -1.81
N PRO A 318 -0.50 15.92 -1.75
CA PRO A 318 0.13 16.60 -2.89
C PRO A 318 1.42 15.89 -3.31
N ASN A 319 1.77 15.95 -4.60
CA ASN A 319 2.93 15.22 -5.15
C ASN A 319 4.30 15.79 -4.78
N SER A 320 4.38 17.01 -4.23
CA SER A 320 5.61 17.80 -4.30
C SER A 320 5.89 18.67 -3.07
N SER A 321 5.17 18.50 -1.97
CA SER A 321 5.33 19.41 -0.83
C SER A 321 5.42 18.67 0.50
N ASP A 322 6.55 18.85 1.17
CA ASP A 322 6.78 18.42 2.55
C ASP A 322 6.22 19.42 3.57
N SER A 323 5.61 20.52 3.13
CA SER A 323 5.11 21.53 4.05
C SER A 323 3.72 21.16 4.60
N ASP A 324 3.58 21.25 5.92
CA ASP A 324 2.29 21.08 6.60
C ASP A 324 1.22 22.03 6.02
N THR A 325 1.63 23.21 5.57
CA THR A 325 0.74 24.21 4.99
C THR A 325 0.13 23.73 3.67
N ASP A 326 0.94 23.11 2.80
CA ASP A 326 0.46 22.59 1.52
C ASP A 326 -0.43 21.37 1.72
N GLN A 327 -0.12 20.52 2.70
CA GLN A 327 -0.97 19.40 3.05
C GLN A 327 -2.36 19.87 3.55
N VAL A 328 -2.40 20.89 4.41
CA VAL A 328 -3.66 21.48 4.90
C VAL A 328 -4.43 22.14 3.76
N ASN A 329 -3.77 22.92 2.89
CA ASN A 329 -4.42 23.55 1.75
C ASN A 329 -4.98 22.49 0.77
N TRP A 330 -4.25 21.40 0.54
CA TRP A 330 -4.72 20.26 -0.25
C TRP A 330 -5.96 19.62 0.39
N ALA A 331 -5.94 19.38 1.71
CA ALA A 331 -7.08 18.81 2.43
C ALA A 331 -8.33 19.71 2.36
N VAL A 332 -8.16 21.03 2.46
CA VAL A 332 -9.26 22.00 2.26
C VAL A 332 -9.84 21.89 0.84
N ARG A 333 -8.99 21.77 -0.18
CA ARG A 333 -9.44 21.56 -1.57
C ARG A 333 -10.21 20.24 -1.73
N MET A 334 -9.73 19.16 -1.14
CA MET A 334 -10.40 17.85 -1.17
C MET A 334 -11.75 17.86 -0.45
N ALA A 335 -11.83 18.50 0.72
CA ALA A 335 -13.07 18.66 1.45
C ALA A 335 -14.12 19.43 0.62
N LYS A 336 -13.73 20.54 -0.01
CA LYS A 336 -14.62 21.31 -0.91
C LYS A 336 -15.06 20.47 -2.11
N ALA A 337 -14.12 19.77 -2.75
CA ALA A 337 -14.40 18.90 -3.88
C ALA A 337 -15.32 17.71 -3.52
N SER A 338 -15.31 17.28 -2.25
CA SER A 338 -16.25 16.29 -1.71
C SER A 338 -17.66 16.85 -1.41
N GLY A 339 -17.95 18.10 -1.77
CA GLY A 339 -19.26 18.74 -1.57
C GLY A 339 -19.46 19.40 -0.21
N ARG A 340 -18.44 19.44 0.66
CA ARG A 340 -18.55 20.09 1.97
C ARG A 340 -18.56 21.61 1.80
N LYS A 341 -19.54 22.25 2.44
CA LYS A 341 -19.67 23.72 2.54
C LYS A 341 -18.86 24.22 3.75
N ASP A 342 -18.50 25.50 3.74
CA ASP A 342 -17.86 26.20 4.87
C ASP A 342 -16.58 25.54 5.43
N VAL A 343 -15.77 24.97 4.54
CA VAL A 343 -14.52 24.29 4.91
C VAL A 343 -13.45 25.29 5.37
N THR A 344 -13.00 25.13 6.61
CA THR A 344 -11.87 25.86 7.21
C THR A 344 -10.67 24.94 7.40
N ARG A 345 -9.49 25.51 7.70
CA ARG A 345 -8.29 24.72 8.04
C ARG A 345 -8.49 23.83 9.26
N ASN A 346 -9.25 24.31 10.24
CA ASN A 346 -9.51 23.55 11.46
C ASN A 346 -10.52 22.42 11.23
N SER A 347 -11.51 22.61 10.35
CA SER A 347 -12.53 21.58 10.09
C SER A 347 -11.99 20.36 9.35
N VAL A 348 -10.84 20.48 8.65
CA VAL A 348 -10.21 19.34 7.95
C VAL A 348 -9.20 18.59 8.82
N LYS A 349 -8.95 19.03 10.06
CA LYS A 349 -8.02 18.35 10.96
C LYS A 349 -8.57 16.96 11.32
N GLY A 350 -7.78 15.91 11.07
CA GLY A 350 -8.18 14.52 11.29
C GLY A 350 -9.01 13.91 10.17
N MET A 351 -9.32 14.66 9.11
CA MET A 351 -9.91 14.10 7.90
C MET A 351 -8.81 13.52 7.01
N HIS A 352 -9.06 12.35 6.45
CA HIS A 352 -8.18 11.75 5.44
C HIS A 352 -8.91 11.65 4.11
N PHE A 353 -8.25 12.10 3.04
CA PHE A 353 -8.81 12.09 1.70
C PHE A 353 -8.00 11.19 0.77
N LEU A 354 -8.66 10.65 -0.24
CA LEU A 354 -8.04 10.00 -1.39
C LEU A 354 -8.55 10.67 -2.67
N GLU A 355 -7.68 11.44 -3.33
CA GLU A 355 -7.93 12.02 -4.65
C GLU A 355 -7.84 10.90 -5.69
N VAL A 356 -8.95 10.61 -6.36
CA VAL A 356 -9.01 9.58 -7.41
C VAL A 356 -8.56 10.21 -8.73
N CYS A 357 -7.46 9.71 -9.29
CA CYS A 357 -6.91 10.24 -10.54
C CYS A 357 -7.61 9.59 -11.75
N LYS A 358 -8.06 10.38 -12.73
CA LYS A 358 -8.67 9.87 -13.97
C LYS A 358 -7.56 9.38 -14.91
N PRO A 359 -7.57 8.11 -15.35
CA PRO A 359 -6.65 7.66 -16.39
C PRO A 359 -7.11 8.23 -17.74
N PRO A 360 -6.24 8.88 -18.52
CA PRO A 360 -6.63 9.54 -19.77
C PRO A 360 -6.98 8.53 -20.86
N TRP A 361 -6.41 7.32 -20.79
CA TRP A 361 -6.68 6.23 -21.72
C TRP A 361 -8.05 5.57 -21.49
N GLN A 362 -8.71 5.81 -20.35
CA GLN A 362 -9.92 5.10 -19.98
C GLN A 362 -11.17 5.76 -20.60
N THR A 363 -12.07 4.93 -21.15
CA THR A 363 -13.41 5.36 -21.59
C THR A 363 -14.32 5.64 -20.38
N ASP A 364 -15.34 6.48 -20.59
CA ASP A 364 -16.32 6.74 -19.53
C ASP A 364 -17.17 5.49 -19.23
N GLN A 365 -17.40 4.60 -20.21
CA GLN A 365 -18.07 3.31 -19.99
C GLN A 365 -17.31 2.44 -18.96
N ALA A 366 -15.99 2.27 -19.14
CA ALA A 366 -15.18 1.51 -18.19
C ALA A 366 -15.04 2.22 -16.84
N ALA A 367 -15.02 3.55 -16.81
CA ALA A 367 -15.06 4.31 -15.57
C ALA A 367 -16.39 4.11 -14.81
N ASN A 368 -17.52 4.15 -15.50
CA ASN A 368 -18.86 3.95 -14.94
C ASN A 368 -19.05 2.53 -14.38
N MET A 369 -18.61 1.50 -15.12
CA MET A 369 -18.59 0.12 -14.62
C MET A 369 -17.81 0.01 -13.30
N ASN A 370 -16.64 0.65 -13.23
CA ASN A 370 -15.82 0.66 -12.02
C ASN A 370 -16.47 1.41 -10.85
N ILE A 371 -17.22 2.48 -11.12
CA ILE A 371 -18.00 3.21 -10.12
C ILE A 371 -19.11 2.30 -9.58
N GLU A 372 -19.90 1.66 -10.45
CA GLU A 372 -21.00 0.80 -10.04
C GLU A 372 -20.50 -0.42 -9.25
N LEU A 373 -19.43 -1.09 -9.69
CA LEU A 373 -18.80 -2.17 -8.92
C LEU A 373 -18.38 -1.72 -7.52
N SER A 374 -17.87 -0.48 -7.39
CA SER A 374 -17.47 0.08 -6.09
C SER A 374 -18.70 0.34 -5.22
N GLN A 375 -19.79 0.87 -5.79
CA GLN A 375 -21.06 1.07 -5.10
C GLN A 375 -21.66 -0.26 -4.64
N ILE A 376 -21.68 -1.29 -5.49
CA ILE A 376 -22.17 -2.63 -5.12
C ILE A 376 -21.40 -3.18 -3.92
N TYR A 377 -20.07 -3.08 -3.95
CA TYR A 377 -19.23 -3.48 -2.82
C TYR A 377 -19.55 -2.65 -1.56
N GLU A 378 -19.74 -1.34 -1.69
CA GLU A 378 -20.10 -0.46 -0.58
C GLU A 378 -21.43 -0.83 0.06
N HIS A 379 -22.45 -1.15 -0.75
CA HIS A 379 -23.75 -1.55 -0.25
C HIS A 379 -23.74 -2.94 0.40
N SER A 380 -22.78 -3.81 0.06
CA SER A 380 -22.65 -5.13 0.69
C SER A 380 -21.85 -5.13 2.00
N MET A 381 -21.17 -4.03 2.33
CA MET A 381 -20.46 -3.90 3.60
C MET A 381 -21.42 -3.72 4.78
N ALA A 382 -21.07 -4.31 5.93
CA ALA A 382 -21.75 -4.03 7.19
C ALA A 382 -21.51 -2.56 7.63
N GLU A 383 -22.49 -1.94 8.29
CA GLU A 383 -22.39 -0.55 8.79
C GLU A 383 -21.15 -0.35 9.68
N ALA A 384 -20.87 -1.30 10.57
CA ALA A 384 -19.69 -1.27 11.42
C ALA A 384 -18.35 -1.21 10.64
N ASP A 385 -18.31 -1.74 9.41
CA ASP A 385 -17.13 -1.66 8.56
C ASP A 385 -17.12 -0.41 7.68
N LYS A 386 -18.29 0.17 7.39
CA LYS A 386 -18.40 1.49 6.75
C LYS A 386 -17.87 2.58 7.69
N ASP A 387 -18.22 2.52 8.98
CA ASP A 387 -17.76 3.46 10.00
C ASP A 387 -16.23 3.44 10.20
N LYS A 388 -15.60 2.29 9.96
CA LYS A 388 -14.13 2.13 10.05
C LYS A 388 -13.39 2.75 8.85
N ARG A 389 -14.08 3.26 7.84
CA ARG A 389 -13.42 3.87 6.67
C ARG A 389 -12.76 5.18 7.09
N LYS A 390 -11.43 5.14 7.13
CA LYS A 390 -10.62 6.32 7.46
C LYS A 390 -10.66 7.41 6.38
N TYR A 391 -10.93 7.04 5.12
CA TYR A 391 -10.72 7.92 3.96
C TYR A 391 -12.02 8.31 3.24
N VAL A 392 -12.15 9.61 2.94
CA VAL A 392 -13.13 10.15 2.00
C VAL A 392 -12.53 10.14 0.60
N ARG A 393 -13.12 9.39 -0.34
CA ARG A 393 -12.68 9.37 -1.74
C ARG A 393 -13.26 10.56 -2.49
N VAL A 394 -12.43 11.24 -3.27
CA VAL A 394 -12.80 12.44 -4.04
C VAL A 394 -12.58 12.16 -5.51
N CYS A 395 -13.67 12.02 -6.27
CA CYS A 395 -13.66 11.70 -7.70
C CYS A 395 -13.89 12.91 -8.61
N THR A 396 -14.24 14.07 -8.05
CA THR A 396 -14.63 15.29 -8.77
C THR A 396 -13.43 16.15 -9.22
N THR A 397 -12.21 15.72 -8.92
CA THR A 397 -10.99 16.46 -9.27
C THR A 397 -10.57 16.19 -10.70
N THR A 398 -10.00 17.19 -11.36
CA THR A 398 -9.47 17.08 -12.74
C THR A 398 -8.08 16.43 -12.82
N ARG A 399 -7.64 15.75 -11.76
CA ARG A 399 -6.29 15.17 -11.69
C ARG A 399 -6.19 13.96 -12.60
N ILE A 400 -5.20 13.97 -13.48
CA ILE A 400 -4.96 12.92 -14.47
C ILE A 400 -3.84 11.99 -13.98
N ASP A 401 -4.05 10.67 -14.09
CA ASP A 401 -3.02 9.66 -13.91
C ASP A 401 -2.33 9.37 -15.24
N LYS A 402 -1.04 9.74 -15.36
CA LYS A 402 -0.28 9.49 -16.60
C LYS A 402 0.13 8.02 -16.78
N ARG A 403 -0.17 7.15 -15.81
CA ARG A 403 0.16 5.74 -15.88
C ARG A 403 -0.62 5.07 -17.00
N VAL A 404 0.12 4.32 -17.82
CA VAL A 404 -0.45 3.42 -18.82
C VAL A 404 -0.36 1.98 -18.28
N PRO A 405 -1.44 1.18 -18.35
CA PRO A 405 -1.45 -0.23 -17.95
C PRO A 405 -0.36 -1.04 -18.65
N GLU A 406 0.26 -1.96 -17.93
CA GLU A 406 1.24 -2.90 -18.53
C GLU A 406 0.57 -4.01 -19.36
N LYS A 407 -0.71 -4.28 -19.06
CA LYS A 407 -1.53 -5.28 -19.75
C LYS A 407 -2.59 -4.57 -20.60
N ALA A 408 -2.89 -5.11 -21.79
CA ALA A 408 -3.91 -4.59 -22.68
C ALA A 408 -5.32 -4.73 -22.09
N PRO A 409 -6.03 -3.62 -21.79
CA PRO A 409 -7.45 -3.69 -21.48
C PRO A 409 -8.25 -3.99 -22.75
N TYR A 410 -9.50 -4.39 -22.57
CA TYR A 410 -10.43 -4.60 -23.68
C TYR A 410 -10.71 -3.31 -24.46
N ASN A 411 -11.04 -3.42 -25.74
CA ASN A 411 -11.25 -2.25 -26.61
C ASN A 411 -12.29 -1.27 -26.06
N PHE A 412 -13.36 -1.75 -25.42
CA PHE A 412 -14.38 -0.87 -24.85
C PHE A 412 -13.86 0.03 -23.72
N ALA A 413 -12.74 -0.35 -23.09
CA ALA A 413 -12.14 0.39 -21.99
C ALA A 413 -11.08 1.40 -22.45
N ILE A 414 -10.66 1.36 -23.71
CA ILE A 414 -9.62 2.24 -24.27
C ILE A 414 -10.27 3.37 -25.04
N ARG A 415 -9.85 4.61 -24.76
CA ARG A 415 -10.28 5.78 -25.52
C ARG A 415 -9.56 5.84 -26.87
N PRO A 416 -10.28 5.82 -28.00
CA PRO A 416 -9.64 5.74 -29.33
C PRO A 416 -8.81 6.97 -29.69
N ASP A 417 -9.28 8.16 -29.33
CA ASP A 417 -8.60 9.45 -29.52
C ASP A 417 -7.26 9.49 -28.76
N TRP A 418 -7.26 9.12 -27.48
CA TRP A 418 -6.05 9.03 -26.67
C TRP A 418 -5.04 8.06 -27.28
N LEU A 419 -5.50 6.89 -27.73
CA LEU A 419 -4.61 5.92 -28.37
C LEU A 419 -4.00 6.48 -29.66
N ALA A 420 -4.80 7.16 -30.49
CA ALA A 420 -4.33 7.79 -31.72
C ALA A 420 -3.29 8.89 -31.45
N GLU A 421 -3.51 9.75 -30.46
CA GLU A 421 -2.55 10.77 -30.02
C GLU A 421 -1.23 10.15 -29.58
N GLN A 422 -1.29 9.08 -28.79
CA GLN A 422 -0.09 8.38 -28.32
C GLN A 422 0.66 7.64 -29.45
N MET A 423 -0.02 7.20 -30.50
CA MET A 423 0.62 6.62 -31.68
C MET A 423 1.33 7.66 -32.54
N MET A 424 0.89 8.92 -32.50
CA MET A 424 1.54 10.03 -33.21
C MET A 424 2.74 10.60 -32.46
N ASP A 425 2.83 10.38 -31.15
CA ASP A 425 3.95 10.83 -30.32
C ASP A 425 5.20 9.96 -30.58
N PRO A 426 6.29 10.52 -31.15
CA PRO A 426 7.51 9.77 -31.43
C PRO A 426 8.16 9.22 -30.15
N ASP A 427 7.96 9.87 -29.01
CA ASP A 427 8.57 9.52 -27.72
C ASP A 427 7.71 8.56 -26.89
N SER A 428 6.51 8.19 -27.37
CA SER A 428 5.63 7.25 -26.67
C SER A 428 5.98 5.78 -26.96
N ASP A 429 7.19 5.37 -26.55
CA ASP A 429 7.64 3.97 -26.64
C ASP A 429 6.66 3.00 -25.95
N LYS A 430 6.03 3.46 -24.86
CA LYS A 430 5.02 2.67 -24.14
C LYS A 430 3.80 2.43 -25.00
N ALA A 431 3.23 3.43 -25.67
CA ALA A 431 2.05 3.21 -26.49
C ALA A 431 2.33 2.30 -27.69
N LYS A 432 3.52 2.41 -28.30
CA LYS A 432 3.96 1.50 -29.37
C LYS A 432 4.10 0.06 -28.88
N TYR A 433 4.70 -0.14 -27.69
CA TYR A 433 4.77 -1.44 -27.04
C TYR A 433 3.38 -2.00 -26.72
N LEU A 434 2.44 -1.13 -26.37
CA LEU A 434 1.09 -1.53 -26.00
C LEU A 434 0.27 -1.95 -27.24
N VAL A 435 0.39 -1.23 -28.35
CA VAL A 435 -0.17 -1.68 -29.64
C VAL A 435 0.43 -3.02 -30.06
N SER A 436 1.74 -3.22 -29.91
CA SER A 436 2.38 -4.50 -30.27
C SER A 436 2.00 -5.67 -29.34
N THR A 437 1.52 -5.37 -28.13
CA THR A 437 1.02 -6.37 -27.16
C THR A 437 -0.50 -6.57 -27.23
N GLY A 438 -1.17 -6.01 -28.25
CA GLY A 438 -2.57 -6.28 -28.56
C GLY A 438 -3.56 -5.21 -28.09
N TRP A 439 -3.12 -4.00 -27.72
CA TRP A 439 -4.06 -2.89 -27.53
C TRP A 439 -4.82 -2.62 -28.84
N GLY A 440 -6.14 -2.47 -28.76
CA GLY A 440 -6.99 -2.28 -29.94
C GLY A 440 -7.37 -3.57 -30.66
N THR A 441 -6.80 -4.73 -30.29
CA THR A 441 -7.11 -6.02 -30.96
C THR A 441 -8.12 -6.88 -30.22
N TRP A 442 -8.36 -6.62 -28.93
CA TRP A 442 -9.27 -7.43 -28.11
C TRP A 442 -10.70 -6.93 -28.23
N SER A 443 -11.55 -7.69 -28.94
CA SER A 443 -13.00 -7.46 -28.92
C SER A 443 -13.52 -7.36 -27.48
N GLY A 444 -14.58 -6.59 -27.27
CA GLY A 444 -15.25 -6.56 -25.97
C GLY A 444 -15.64 -7.97 -25.52
N PRO A 445 -15.62 -8.26 -24.20
CA PRO A 445 -16.25 -9.48 -23.71
C PRO A 445 -17.71 -9.53 -24.17
N PRO A 446 -18.28 -10.72 -24.42
CA PRO A 446 -19.70 -10.84 -24.74
C PRO A 446 -20.59 -10.03 -23.78
N GLY A 447 -21.45 -9.17 -24.34
CA GLY A 447 -22.34 -8.27 -23.59
C GLY A 447 -21.75 -6.90 -23.24
N PHE A 448 -20.48 -6.63 -23.57
CA PHE A 448 -19.85 -5.31 -23.48
C PHE A 448 -19.72 -4.65 -24.86
N ASP A 449 -20.68 -4.91 -25.74
CA ASP A 449 -20.64 -4.39 -27.10
C ASP A 449 -20.55 -2.86 -27.04
N LEU A 450 -19.57 -2.33 -27.76
CA LEU A 450 -19.51 -0.92 -28.05
C LEU A 450 -20.78 -0.61 -28.83
N GLU A 451 -21.76 0.06 -28.20
CA GLU A 451 -22.77 0.80 -28.95
C GLU A 451 -22.02 1.52 -30.07
N PRO A 452 -22.32 1.22 -31.35
CA PRO A 452 -21.54 1.75 -32.45
C PRO A 452 -21.49 3.26 -32.28
N VAL A 453 -20.27 3.82 -32.29
CA VAL A 453 -19.98 5.23 -32.04
C VAL A 453 -20.67 6.07 -33.11
N ASN A 454 -21.98 6.24 -32.97
CA ASN A 454 -22.79 7.14 -33.75
C ASN A 454 -22.59 8.51 -33.11
N ALA A 455 -21.48 9.15 -33.48
CA ALA A 455 -21.18 10.59 -33.43
C ALA A 455 -22.07 11.43 -32.50
N SER A 456 -22.15 11.04 -31.23
CA SER A 456 -22.89 11.79 -30.22
C SER A 456 -22.05 13.00 -29.92
N THR A 457 -22.48 14.12 -30.50
CA THR A 457 -21.88 15.43 -30.36
C THR A 457 -21.77 15.70 -28.87
N SER A 458 -20.53 15.76 -28.37
CA SER A 458 -20.20 16.09 -26.99
C SER A 458 -20.80 17.46 -26.62
N THR A 459 -22.05 17.47 -26.15
CA THR A 459 -22.51 18.57 -25.30
C THR A 459 -21.81 18.36 -23.96
N ASN A 460 -21.03 19.38 -23.55
CA ASN A 460 -20.45 19.51 -22.22
C ASN A 460 -21.59 19.69 -21.20
N ASP A 461 -22.39 18.67 -20.99
CA ASP A 461 -23.32 18.62 -19.88
C ASP A 461 -22.55 18.04 -18.69
N ASP A 462 -22.15 18.95 -17.81
CA ASP A 462 -21.74 18.67 -16.44
C ASP A 462 -22.75 17.69 -15.83
N VAL A 463 -22.41 16.40 -15.82
CA VAL A 463 -23.11 15.41 -15.02
C VAL A 463 -22.81 15.75 -13.57
N ALA A 464 -23.65 16.61 -13.01
CA ALA A 464 -23.83 16.74 -11.58
C ALA A 464 -24.25 15.36 -11.07
N ILE A 465 -23.27 14.56 -10.62
CA ILE A 465 -23.52 13.38 -9.80
C ILE A 465 -24.21 13.92 -8.55
N ASN A 466 -25.54 13.79 -8.50
CA ASN A 466 -26.36 14.17 -7.36
C ASN A 466 -25.87 13.38 -6.14
N ALA A 467 -25.13 14.07 -5.27
CA ALA A 467 -24.95 13.70 -3.89
C ALA A 467 -26.24 14.06 -3.13
N GLN A 468 -27.29 13.26 -3.32
CA GLN A 468 -28.45 13.23 -2.44
C GLN A 468 -28.73 11.77 -2.09
N ASP A 469 -28.12 11.33 -0.99
CA ASP A 469 -28.75 10.56 0.08
C ASP A 469 -27.66 10.20 1.10
N ASN A 470 -27.53 11.06 2.11
CA ASN A 470 -27.12 10.76 3.48
C ASN A 470 -27.29 12.00 4.36
#